data_AF-A0A6C0JNN3-F1
#
_entry.id   AF-A0A6C0JNN3-F1
#
_cell.length_a   1.000
_cell.length_b   1.000
_cell.length_c   1.000
_cell.angle_alpha   90.00
_cell.angle_beta   90.00
_cell.angle_gamma   90.00
#
_symmetry.space_group_name_H-M   'P 1'
#
loop_
_entity.id
_entity.type
_entity.pdbx_description
1 polymer ?
#
loop_
_entity_poly.entity_id
_entity_poly.type
_entity_poly.pdbx_seq_one_letter_code
_entity_poly.pdbx_strand_id
1 'polypeptide(L)'
;MMRNRRLLKEKERMPDFKIEWPNHLDENTDITININKNVVLKIQDYYPFKCPKMYINNFDHIDWFLKKERTYKKLSNEMNVKIKCICCSTITCDWTPAFGITQMIEEYNKYTKHYYILRNFNLLYQKINGFDNLIYQKIFNFLYCPNI
;
A
#
# COMPACT_ATOMS: atom_id res chain seq x y z
N MET A 1 -16.09 25.26 -1.59
CA MET A 1 -15.13 24.30 -2.16
C MET A 1 -15.32 22.90 -1.54
N MET A 2 -15.53 21.85 -2.36
CA MET A 2 -15.89 20.50 -1.88
C MET A 2 -14.70 19.71 -1.31
N ARG A 3 -13.53 19.82 -1.93
CA ARG A 3 -12.27 19.15 -1.51
C ARG A 3 -11.93 19.41 -0.04
N ASN A 4 -11.75 20.68 0.34
CA ASN A 4 -11.31 21.04 1.69
C ASN A 4 -12.33 20.61 2.76
N ARG A 5 -13.63 20.77 2.48
CA ARG A 5 -14.70 20.28 3.37
C ARG A 5 -14.64 18.77 3.56
N ARG A 6 -14.32 18.01 2.50
CA ARG A 6 -14.13 16.57 2.59
C ARG A 6 -12.89 16.23 3.41
N LEU A 7 -11.77 16.89 3.17
CA LEU A 7 -10.51 16.65 3.90
C LEU A 7 -10.63 16.92 5.40
N LEU A 8 -11.34 17.97 5.80
CA LEU A 8 -11.60 18.26 7.22
C LEU A 8 -12.39 17.11 7.89
N LYS A 9 -13.43 16.60 7.23
CA LYS A 9 -14.19 15.44 7.72
C LYS A 9 -13.34 14.17 7.78
N GLU A 10 -12.41 13.98 6.85
CA GLU A 10 -11.51 12.83 6.86
C GLU A 10 -10.48 12.92 7.97
N LYS A 11 -9.94 14.12 8.23
CA LYS A 11 -9.06 14.39 9.38
C LYS A 11 -9.73 14.02 10.72
N GLU A 12 -11.00 14.37 10.89
CA GLU A 12 -11.79 14.02 12.08
C GLU A 12 -11.99 12.50 12.26
N ARG A 13 -12.02 11.73 11.16
CA ARG A 13 -12.24 10.28 11.16
C ARG A 13 -10.96 9.46 11.38
N MET A 14 -9.79 10.10 11.38
CA MET A 14 -8.49 9.43 11.47
C MET A 14 -7.69 9.84 12.72
N PRO A 15 -8.26 9.83 13.94
CA PRO A 15 -7.52 10.19 15.14
C PRO A 15 -6.38 9.20 15.44
N ASP A 16 -6.55 7.93 15.04
CA ASP A 16 -5.60 6.86 15.35
C ASP A 16 -4.37 6.82 14.43
N PHE A 17 -4.45 7.49 13.27
CA PHE A 17 -3.32 7.56 12.35
C PHE A 17 -2.43 8.74 12.70
N LYS A 18 -1.13 8.49 12.94
CA LYS A 18 -0.11 9.52 13.13
C LYS A 18 0.24 10.19 11.79
N ILE A 19 -0.69 11.00 11.28
CA ILE A 19 -0.59 11.69 10.00
C ILE A 19 -0.31 13.16 10.23
N GLU A 20 0.65 13.70 9.50
CA GLU A 20 0.93 15.14 9.49
C GLU A 20 0.09 15.79 8.39
N TRP A 21 -0.87 16.59 8.82
CA TRP A 21 -1.68 17.43 7.94
C TRP A 21 -1.00 18.78 7.73
N PRO A 22 -1.13 19.41 6.55
CA PRO A 22 -0.64 20.76 6.36
C PRO A 22 -1.40 21.73 7.29
N ASN A 23 -0.72 22.79 7.71
CA ASN A 23 -1.30 23.84 8.57
C ASN A 23 -2.44 24.60 7.88
N HIS A 24 -2.38 24.70 6.55
CA HIS A 24 -3.37 25.39 5.74
C HIS A 24 -3.76 24.53 4.53
N LEU A 25 -5.06 24.46 4.26
CA LEU A 25 -5.61 23.81 3.06
C LEU A 25 -5.86 24.88 2.01
N ASP A 26 -4.80 25.33 1.33
CA ASP A 26 -4.92 26.31 0.26
C ASP A 26 -5.76 25.75 -0.90
N GLU A 27 -6.73 26.54 -1.34
CA GLU A 27 -7.74 26.22 -2.33
C GLU A 27 -7.16 26.01 -3.74
N ASN A 28 -6.03 26.65 -4.07
CA ASN A 28 -5.48 26.67 -5.43
C ASN A 28 -4.23 25.81 -5.61
N THR A 29 -3.81 25.08 -4.58
CA THR A 29 -2.61 24.23 -4.63
C THR A 29 -2.91 22.78 -4.28
N ASP A 30 -2.00 21.90 -4.72
CA ASP A 30 -2.02 20.50 -4.33
C ASP A 30 -1.68 20.38 -2.84
N ILE A 31 -2.49 19.63 -2.12
CA ILE A 31 -2.32 19.37 -0.70
C ILE A 31 -1.42 18.14 -0.53
N THR A 32 -0.35 18.27 0.25
CA THR A 32 0.50 17.14 0.63
C THR A 32 0.24 16.75 2.07
N ILE A 33 -0.02 15.46 2.30
CA ILE A 33 -0.22 14.86 3.62
C ILE A 33 0.89 13.84 3.85
N ASN A 34 1.66 13.96 4.93
CA ASN A 34 2.68 12.96 5.26
C ASN A 34 2.05 11.87 6.13
N ILE A 35 2.04 10.65 5.62
CA ILE A 35 1.59 9.47 6.36
C ILE A 35 2.71 8.96 7.28
N ASN A 36 3.94 9.02 6.80
CA ASN A 36 5.16 8.80 7.58
C ASN A 36 6.37 9.38 6.81
N LYS A 37 7.59 9.19 7.34
CA LYS A 37 8.85 9.67 6.75
C LYS A 37 9.03 9.33 5.26
N ASN A 38 8.48 8.21 4.82
CA ASN A 38 8.69 7.68 3.47
C ASN A 38 7.42 7.67 2.62
N VAL A 39 6.26 8.06 3.17
CA VAL A 39 4.97 7.92 2.48
C VAL A 39 4.21 9.23 2.52
N VAL A 40 3.85 9.73 1.35
CA VAL A 40 3.10 10.97 1.19
C VAL A 40 1.90 10.77 0.27
N LEU A 41 0.81 11.48 0.57
CA LEU A 41 -0.35 11.60 -0.29
C LEU A 41 -0.40 13.01 -0.88
N LYS A 42 -0.51 13.10 -2.20
CA LYS A 42 -0.76 14.34 -2.93
C LYS A 42 -2.22 14.38 -3.36
N ILE A 43 -2.92 15.43 -2.95
CA ILE A 43 -4.36 15.61 -3.14
C ILE A 43 -4.57 16.86 -3.98
N GLN A 44 -5.09 16.65 -5.20
CA GLN A 44 -5.34 17.73 -6.15
C GLN A 44 -6.74 18.33 -5.94
N ASP A 45 -7.00 19.47 -6.59
CA ASP A 45 -8.25 20.24 -6.53
C ASP A 45 -9.53 19.43 -6.85
N TYR A 46 -9.44 18.45 -7.74
CA TYR A 46 -10.53 17.60 -8.20
C TYR A 46 -10.93 16.47 -7.21
N TYR A 47 -10.24 16.34 -6.08
CA TYR A 47 -10.64 15.40 -5.03
C TYR A 47 -11.99 15.82 -4.39
N PRO A 48 -12.92 14.89 -4.11
CA PRO A 48 -12.77 13.42 -4.09
C PRO A 48 -13.16 12.70 -5.39
N PHE A 49 -13.39 13.43 -6.49
CA PHE A 49 -13.85 12.82 -7.75
C PHE A 49 -12.75 12.09 -8.51
N LYS A 50 -11.48 12.37 -8.21
CA LYS A 50 -10.39 11.48 -8.58
C LYS A 50 -9.52 11.14 -7.38
N CYS A 51 -8.85 9.99 -7.48
CA CYS A 51 -8.00 9.44 -6.44
C CYS A 51 -6.83 10.38 -6.11
N PRO A 52 -6.49 10.56 -4.84
CA PRO A 52 -5.17 11.05 -4.44
C PRO A 52 -4.04 10.23 -5.04
N LYS A 53 -2.86 10.83 -5.17
CA LYS A 53 -1.64 10.09 -5.57
C LYS A 53 -0.80 9.77 -4.34
N MET A 54 -0.54 8.49 -4.11
CA MET A 54 0.36 8.04 -3.04
C MET A 54 1.77 7.81 -3.58
N TYR A 55 2.76 8.30 -2.85
CA TYR A 55 4.17 8.09 -3.16
C TYR A 55 4.91 7.42 -1.99
N ILE A 56 5.77 6.46 -2.31
CA ILE A 56 6.63 5.73 -1.38
C ILE A 56 8.08 6.00 -1.77
N ASN A 57 8.84 6.68 -0.92
CA ASN A 57 10.21 7.15 -1.21
C ASN A 57 10.31 7.88 -2.56
N ASN A 58 9.37 8.79 -2.84
CA ASN A 58 9.24 9.55 -4.09
C ASN A 58 8.86 8.75 -5.34
N PHE A 59 8.55 7.45 -5.23
CA PHE A 59 7.99 6.66 -6.33
C PHE A 59 6.48 6.54 -6.20
N ASP A 60 5.75 6.51 -7.31
CA ASP A 60 4.33 6.15 -7.28
C ASP A 60 4.14 4.80 -6.57
N HIS A 61 3.13 4.71 -5.70
CA HIS A 61 2.95 3.52 -4.87
C HIS A 61 2.72 2.24 -5.68
N ILE A 62 1.99 2.31 -6.81
CA ILE A 62 1.73 1.16 -7.67
C ILE A 62 3.05 0.70 -8.27
N ASP A 63 3.81 1.62 -8.86
CA ASP A 63 5.11 1.33 -9.47
C ASP A 63 6.10 0.77 -8.44
N TRP A 64 6.10 1.32 -7.22
CA TRP A 64 6.94 0.84 -6.13
C TRP A 64 6.66 -0.63 -5.81
N PHE A 65 5.38 -0.99 -5.61
CA PHE A 65 4.99 -2.37 -5.32
C PHE A 65 5.20 -3.31 -6.50
N LEU A 66 4.94 -2.89 -7.74
CA LEU A 66 5.22 -3.68 -8.94
C LEU A 66 6.71 -4.02 -9.06
N LYS A 67 7.59 -3.07 -8.77
CA LYS A 67 9.05 -3.30 -8.74
C LYS A 67 9.43 -4.35 -7.69
N LYS A 68 8.80 -4.31 -6.52
CA LYS A 68 9.03 -5.29 -5.46
C LYS A 68 8.50 -6.68 -5.83
N GLU A 69 7.31 -6.75 -6.40
CA GLU A 69 6.72 -8.01 -6.87
C GLU A 69 7.62 -8.69 -7.92
N ARG A 70 8.14 -7.93 -8.89
CA ARG A 70 9.10 -8.44 -9.88
C ARG A 70 10.36 -9.03 -9.25
N THR A 71 10.82 -8.44 -8.14
CA THR A 71 12.00 -8.92 -7.41
C THR A 71 11.78 -10.31 -6.81
N TYR A 72 10.57 -10.61 -6.35
CA TYR A 72 10.24 -11.88 -5.69
C TYR A 72 9.48 -12.87 -6.56
N LYS A 73 9.15 -12.50 -7.82
CA LYS A 73 8.39 -13.34 -8.74
C LYS A 73 8.92 -14.77 -8.87
N LYS A 74 10.25 -14.94 -8.92
CA LYS A 74 10.88 -16.27 -8.99
C LYS A 74 10.52 -17.12 -7.77
N LEU A 75 10.74 -16.58 -6.56
CA LEU A 75 10.42 -17.26 -5.30
C LEU A 75 8.93 -17.59 -5.20
N SER A 76 8.06 -16.65 -5.59
CA SER A 76 6.60 -16.87 -5.54
C SER A 76 6.15 -17.99 -6.47
N ASN A 77 6.77 -18.09 -7.66
CA ASN A 77 6.53 -19.18 -8.60
C ASN A 77 7.05 -20.52 -8.05
N GLU A 78 8.26 -20.54 -7.48
CA GLU A 78 8.85 -21.75 -6.87
C GLU A 78 8.02 -22.26 -5.69
N MET A 79 7.43 -21.36 -4.90
CA MET A 79 6.53 -21.72 -3.79
C MET A 79 5.08 -21.98 -4.25
N ASN A 80 4.77 -21.84 -5.54
CA ASN A 80 3.42 -21.93 -6.12
C ASN A 80 2.39 -21.07 -5.35
N VAL A 81 2.73 -19.81 -5.09
CA VAL A 81 1.84 -18.84 -4.45
C VAL A 81 1.45 -17.75 -5.42
N LYS A 82 0.15 -17.58 -5.59
CA LYS A 82 -0.42 -16.51 -6.41
C LYS A 82 -0.49 -15.23 -5.60
N ILE A 83 0.48 -14.35 -5.81
CA ILE A 83 0.42 -12.96 -5.35
C ILE A 83 -0.58 -12.23 -6.26
N LYS A 84 -1.57 -11.55 -5.67
CA LYS A 84 -2.45 -10.67 -6.44
C LYS A 84 -1.66 -9.43 -6.87
N CYS A 85 -1.67 -9.11 -8.18
CA CYS A 85 -1.07 -7.87 -8.68
C CYS A 85 -1.76 -6.68 -8.01
N ILE A 86 -0.96 -5.75 -7.49
CA ILE A 86 -1.49 -4.48 -7.00
C ILE A 86 -2.29 -3.76 -8.09
N CYS A 87 -1.79 -3.77 -9.32
CA CYS A 87 -2.32 -3.06 -10.48
C CYS A 87 -3.79 -3.38 -10.85
N CYS A 88 -4.30 -4.56 -10.50
CA CYS A 88 -5.61 -5.02 -10.97
C CYS A 88 -6.74 -4.86 -9.94
N SER A 89 -6.40 -4.52 -8.69
CA SER A 89 -7.37 -4.46 -7.59
C SER A 89 -6.97 -3.42 -6.55
N THR A 90 -6.38 -2.31 -6.99
CA THR A 90 -6.15 -1.17 -6.08
C THR A 90 -7.39 -0.31 -5.99
N ILE A 91 -7.56 0.29 -4.82
CA ILE A 91 -8.49 1.39 -4.61
C ILE A 91 -8.26 2.55 -5.58
N THR A 92 -7.02 2.71 -6.07
CA THR A 92 -6.68 3.75 -7.05
C THR A 92 -7.33 3.48 -8.40
N CYS A 93 -7.42 2.22 -8.83
CA CYS A 93 -8.10 1.82 -10.06
C CYS A 93 -9.63 1.83 -9.92
N ASP A 94 -10.13 1.41 -8.75
CA ASP A 94 -11.57 1.34 -8.46
C ASP A 94 -12.10 2.59 -7.75
N TRP A 95 -11.39 3.71 -7.85
CA TRP A 95 -11.66 4.89 -7.03
C TRP A 95 -13.08 5.42 -7.23
N THR A 96 -13.77 5.66 -6.11
CA THR A 96 -15.05 6.36 -6.09
C THR A 96 -15.02 7.46 -5.03
N PRO A 97 -15.83 8.52 -5.15
CA PRO A 97 -15.92 9.57 -4.14
C PRO A 97 -16.37 9.09 -2.74
N ALA A 98 -16.88 7.87 -2.62
CA ALA A 98 -17.23 7.26 -1.35
C ALA A 98 -15.97 6.81 -0.57
N PHE A 99 -14.89 6.45 -1.27
CA PHE A 99 -13.61 6.15 -0.65
C PHE A 99 -12.93 7.40 -0.11
N GLY A 100 -12.10 7.21 0.92
CA GLY A 100 -11.32 8.25 1.56
C GLY A 100 -9.87 7.84 1.74
N ILE A 101 -9.12 8.71 2.39
CA ILE A 101 -7.69 8.54 2.68
C ILE A 101 -7.45 7.31 3.57
N THR A 102 -8.36 7.02 4.51
CA THR A 102 -8.27 5.83 5.37
C THR A 102 -8.14 4.55 4.56
N GLN A 103 -9.01 4.34 3.58
CA GLN A 103 -8.99 3.12 2.78
C GLN A 103 -7.72 3.02 1.92
N MET A 104 -7.17 4.15 1.45
CA MET A 104 -5.86 4.15 0.78
C MET A 104 -4.72 3.73 1.72
N ILE A 105 -4.73 4.21 2.97
CA ILE A 105 -3.72 3.85 3.96
C ILE A 105 -3.83 2.38 4.36
N GLU A 106 -5.06 1.87 4.54
CA GLU A 106 -5.33 0.46 4.81
C GLU A 106 -4.83 -0.43 3.68
N GLU A 107 -5.09 -0.07 2.42
CA GLU A 107 -4.57 -0.77 1.26
C GLU A 107 -3.03 -0.76 1.24
N TYR A 108 -2.42 0.41 1.45
CA TYR A 108 -0.97 0.53 1.55
C TYR A 108 -0.38 -0.38 2.63
N ASN A 109 -0.99 -0.39 3.83
CA ASN A 109 -0.56 -1.24 4.94
C ASN A 109 -0.67 -2.73 4.59
N LYS A 110 -1.75 -3.12 3.92
CA LYS A 110 -1.96 -4.49 3.43
C LYS A 110 -0.87 -4.94 2.46
N TYR A 111 -0.59 -4.15 1.42
CA TYR A 111 0.47 -4.49 0.46
C TYR A 111 1.87 -4.43 1.08
N THR A 112 2.13 -3.49 2.00
CA THR A 112 3.39 -3.41 2.74
C THR A 112 3.62 -4.67 3.58
N LYS A 113 2.59 -5.17 4.27
CA LYS A 113 2.65 -6.41 5.03
C LYS A 113 3.00 -7.61 4.12
N HIS A 114 2.34 -7.73 2.98
CA HIS A 114 2.64 -8.79 2.01
C HIS A 114 4.09 -8.72 1.51
N TYR A 115 4.57 -7.52 1.17
CA TYR A 115 5.97 -7.31 0.79
C TYR A 115 6.95 -7.72 1.89
N TYR A 116 6.64 -7.36 3.15
CA TYR A 116 7.50 -7.71 4.29
C TYR A 116 7.60 -9.23 4.49
N ILE A 117 6.47 -9.94 4.38
CA ILE A 117 6.43 -11.41 4.43
C ILE A 117 7.29 -12.01 3.32
N LEU A 118 7.12 -11.57 2.07
CA LEU A 118 7.90 -12.02 0.92
C LEU A 118 9.40 -11.81 1.11
N ARG A 119 9.79 -10.60 1.53
CA ARG A 119 11.19 -10.25 1.78
C ARG A 119 11.80 -11.14 2.85
N ASN A 120 11.13 -11.30 3.98
CA ASN A 120 11.66 -12.08 5.10
C ASN A 120 11.71 -13.57 4.76
N PHE A 121 10.70 -14.08 4.07
CA PHE A 121 10.71 -15.45 3.61
C PHE A 121 11.84 -15.71 2.61
N ASN A 122 12.09 -14.79 1.67
CA ASN A 122 13.24 -14.88 0.76
C ASN A 122 14.58 -14.94 1.53
N LEU A 123 14.74 -14.13 2.57
CA LEU A 123 15.93 -14.16 3.41
C LEU A 123 16.09 -15.48 4.16
N LEU A 124 14.99 -16.08 4.64
CA LEU A 124 15.00 -17.40 5.28
C LEU A 124 15.35 -18.51 4.28
N TYR A 125 14.69 -18.51 3.12
CA TYR A 125 14.91 -19.48 2.05
C TYR A 125 16.37 -19.50 1.58
N GLN A 126 17.00 -18.33 1.48
CA GLN A 126 18.42 -18.22 1.11
C GLN A 126 19.39 -18.66 2.20
N LYS A 127 19.01 -18.54 3.48
CA LYS A 127 19.90 -18.81 4.63
C LYS A 127 19.80 -20.24 5.13
N ILE A 128 18.60 -20.81 5.09
CA ILE A 128 18.35 -22.15 5.59
C ILE A 128 18.41 -23.08 4.38
N ASN A 129 19.51 -23.80 4.21
CA ASN A 129 19.62 -24.85 3.19
C ASN A 129 19.37 -26.22 3.83
N GLY A 130 18.21 -26.38 4.47
CA GLY A 130 17.95 -27.53 5.34
C GLY A 130 16.55 -28.13 5.27
N PHE A 131 15.61 -27.51 4.56
CA PHE A 131 14.27 -28.04 4.39
C PHE A 131 13.98 -28.36 2.93
N ASP A 132 13.16 -29.39 2.73
CA ASP A 132 12.57 -29.68 1.43
C ASP A 132 11.67 -28.51 0.97
N ASN A 133 11.60 -28.29 -0.35
CA ASN A 133 10.78 -27.22 -0.93
C ASN A 133 9.30 -27.32 -0.54
N LEU A 134 8.78 -28.52 -0.26
CA LEU A 134 7.41 -28.72 0.23
C LEU A 134 7.21 -28.10 1.61
N ILE A 135 8.19 -28.20 2.50
CA ILE A 135 8.15 -27.60 3.83
C ILE A 135 8.16 -26.08 3.70
N TYR A 136 9.04 -25.54 2.84
CA TYR A 136 9.08 -24.11 2.54
C TYR A 136 7.76 -23.59 2.01
N GLN A 137 7.17 -24.30 1.07
CA GLN A 137 5.86 -23.97 0.51
C GLN A 137 4.76 -23.97 1.59
N LYS A 138 4.76 -24.94 2.50
CA LYS A 138 3.77 -25.00 3.60
C LYS A 138 3.91 -23.84 4.57
N ILE A 139 5.14 -23.51 4.98
CA ILE A 139 5.43 -22.35 5.82
C ILE A 139 5.01 -21.06 5.11
N PHE A 140 5.37 -20.92 3.84
CA PHE A 140 5.06 -19.72 3.08
C PHE A 140 3.55 -19.53 2.91
N ASN A 141 2.81 -20.59 2.59
CA ASN A 141 1.35 -20.56 2.51
C ASN A 141 0.71 -20.20 3.85
N PHE A 142 1.22 -20.72 4.97
CA PHE A 142 0.73 -20.35 6.31
C PHE A 142 0.94 -18.85 6.61
N LEU A 143 2.11 -18.31 6.27
CA LEU A 143 2.44 -16.90 6.50
C LEU A 143 1.70 -15.96 5.55
N TYR A 144 1.48 -16.38 4.30
CA TYR A 144 0.89 -15.55 3.24
C TYR A 144 -0.65 -15.62 3.20
N CYS A 145 -1.24 -16.75 3.62
CA CYS A 145 -2.69 -16.93 3.76
C CYS A 145 -3.12 -17.09 5.23
N PRO A 146 -3.04 -16.03 6.06
CA PRO A 146 -3.77 -16.02 7.33
C PRO A 146 -5.24 -15.73 7.00
N ASN A 147 -5.99 -16.76 6.61
CA ASN A 147 -7.44 -16.79 6.39
C ASN A 147 -7.96 -16.00 5.15
N ILE A 148 -8.48 -16.75 4.18
CA ILE A 148 -9.74 -16.37 3.52
C ILE A 148 -10.85 -16.56 4.56
#